data_AF-A0AA96ZE87-F1
#
_entry.id   AF-A0AA96ZE87-F1
#
_cell.length_a   1.000
_cell.length_b   1.000
_cell.length_c   1.000
_cell.angle_alpha   90.00
_cell.angle_beta   90.00
_cell.angle_gamma   90.00
#
_symmetry.space_group_name_H-M   'P 1'
#
loop_
_entity.id
_entity.type
_entity.pdbx_description
1 polymer ?
#
loop_
_entity_poly.entity_id
_entity_poly.type
_entity_poly.pdbx_seq_one_letter_code
_entity_poly.pdbx_strand_id
1 'polypeptide(L)'
;MSALNIVLLSALAGESCEEHGPYPDYLAERSGKPLIQSLIDDCAGLEPARIICTFTDTDIARLHLRNMVQQMHPAASVLPVHGITRGAACTVLLASEQIDNQDELLILSTSDRVEIDLEDVLGGLRGNGNDAGVVIFRSLHPRYSFVRLDADDRVVEAAEKNPISPHAIAGVYWFRHGAAFVAAAKEMIRKDARVNDSFFIAPVLNELVLQHRRIGVYRIESARYHPLKTASQLQAFEAGSAR
;
A
#
# COMPACT_ATOMS: atom_id res chain seq x y z
N MET A 1 1.65 5.63 23.60
CA MET A 1 1.79 5.77 22.14
C MET A 1 0.90 4.72 21.52
N SER A 2 0.16 5.07 20.47
CA SER A 2 -0.61 4.10 19.68
C SER A 2 0.36 3.14 18.99
N ALA A 3 0.06 1.84 18.94
CA ALA A 3 0.91 0.92 18.17
C ALA A 3 0.75 1.17 16.66
N LEU A 4 1.65 0.63 15.85
CA LEU A 4 1.59 0.70 14.39
C LEU A 4 1.41 -0.71 13.81
N ASN A 5 0.33 -0.90 13.05
CA ASN A 5 0.10 -2.06 12.21
C ASN A 5 0.49 -1.73 10.77
N ILE A 6 1.22 -2.62 10.12
CA ILE A 6 1.60 -2.45 8.71
C ILE A 6 1.01 -3.59 7.87
N VAL A 7 0.43 -3.26 6.73
CA VAL A 7 -0.01 -4.24 5.72
C VAL A 7 0.79 -4.04 4.44
N LEU A 8 1.56 -5.06 4.06
CA LEU A 8 2.23 -5.14 2.77
C LEU A 8 1.33 -5.89 1.81
N LEU A 9 0.72 -5.14 0.89
CA LEU A 9 -0.27 -5.63 -0.05
C LEU A 9 0.42 -6.14 -1.32
N SER A 10 0.38 -7.45 -1.53
CA SER A 10 0.82 -8.05 -2.78
C SER A 10 -0.23 -7.91 -3.88
N ALA A 11 0.23 -7.77 -5.11
CA ALA A 11 -0.63 -8.03 -6.26
C ALA A 11 -1.08 -9.51 -6.20
N LEU A 12 -2.37 -9.76 -6.40
CA LEU A 12 -2.90 -11.12 -6.44
C LEU A 12 -2.85 -11.62 -7.89
N ALA A 13 -2.46 -12.87 -8.07
CA ALA A 13 -2.35 -13.53 -9.37
C ALA A 13 -3.74 -13.71 -10.03
N GLY A 14 -4.17 -12.65 -10.72
CA GLY A 14 -5.22 -12.63 -11.74
C GLY A 14 -4.81 -11.76 -12.93
N GLU A 15 -3.78 -10.93 -12.78
CA GLU A 15 -3.18 -10.12 -13.83
C GLU A 15 -1.68 -10.51 -13.91
N SER A 16 -1.25 -11.18 -14.99
CA SER A 16 0.15 -11.25 -15.47
C SER A 16 1.21 -12.14 -14.79
N CYS A 17 0.88 -13.18 -14.02
CA CYS A 17 1.92 -14.07 -13.46
C CYS A 17 2.69 -14.90 -14.53
N GLU A 18 2.10 -15.16 -15.71
CA GLU A 18 2.80 -15.93 -16.77
C GLU A 18 3.73 -15.07 -17.65
N GLU A 19 3.61 -13.73 -17.63
CA GLU A 19 4.39 -12.86 -18.51
C GLU A 19 5.75 -12.44 -17.91
N HIS A 20 5.91 -12.55 -16.59
CA HIS A 20 7.04 -11.94 -15.86
C HIS A 20 8.09 -12.94 -15.32
N GLY A 21 7.89 -14.25 -15.54
CA GLY A 21 8.80 -15.31 -15.10
C GLY A 21 8.21 -16.23 -14.01
N PRO A 22 9.01 -17.15 -13.44
CA PRO A 22 8.51 -18.19 -12.54
C PRO A 22 8.21 -17.71 -11.11
N TYR A 23 8.59 -16.47 -10.77
CA TYR A 23 8.45 -15.88 -9.46
C TYR A 23 7.57 -14.63 -9.50
N PRO A 24 6.75 -14.38 -8.46
CA PRO A 24 5.98 -13.15 -8.36
C PRO A 24 6.86 -11.89 -8.22
N ASP A 25 6.35 -10.75 -8.68
CA ASP A 25 7.06 -9.46 -8.72
C ASP A 25 7.66 -9.00 -7.38
N TYR A 26 7.03 -9.36 -6.26
CA TYR A 26 7.52 -9.01 -4.93
C TYR A 26 8.81 -9.75 -4.53
N LEU A 27 9.23 -10.73 -5.33
CA LEU A 27 10.52 -11.42 -5.21
C LEU A 27 11.59 -10.89 -6.18
N ALA A 28 11.29 -9.85 -6.98
CA ALA A 28 12.33 -9.21 -7.77
C ALA A 28 13.49 -8.75 -6.87
N GLU A 29 14.72 -9.03 -7.30
CA GLU A 29 15.90 -8.87 -6.46
C GLU A 29 16.77 -7.70 -6.91
N ARG A 30 17.16 -6.84 -5.98
CA ARG A 30 18.15 -5.81 -6.22
C ARG A 30 19.33 -6.00 -5.29
N SER A 31 20.52 -6.21 -5.86
CA SER A 31 21.75 -6.48 -5.09
C SER A 31 21.61 -7.68 -4.13
N GLY A 32 20.96 -8.76 -4.58
CA GLY A 32 20.77 -10.00 -3.81
C GLY A 32 19.74 -9.92 -2.68
N LYS A 33 18.92 -8.85 -2.65
CA LYS A 33 17.86 -8.65 -1.67
C LYS A 33 16.50 -8.56 -2.36
N PRO A 34 15.53 -9.43 -2.03
CA PRO A 34 14.18 -9.35 -2.58
C PRO A 34 13.48 -8.03 -2.23
N LEU A 35 12.60 -7.55 -3.12
CA LEU A 35 11.80 -6.35 -2.90
C LEU A 35 11.02 -6.42 -1.59
N ILE A 36 10.35 -7.53 -1.32
CA ILE A 36 9.59 -7.72 -0.08
C ILE A 36 10.47 -7.60 1.18
N GLN A 37 11.71 -8.10 1.12
CA GLN A 37 12.65 -7.96 2.24
C GLN A 37 13.04 -6.50 2.44
N SER A 38 13.29 -5.78 1.35
CA SER A 38 13.61 -4.34 1.42
C SER A 38 12.45 -3.54 2.04
N LEU A 39 11.21 -3.86 1.68
CA LEU A 39 10.02 -3.22 2.26
C LEU A 39 9.85 -3.57 3.74
N ILE A 40 10.09 -4.82 4.14
CA ILE A 40 10.04 -5.24 5.54
C ILE A 40 11.09 -4.51 6.36
N ASP A 41 12.32 -4.37 5.85
CA ASP A 41 13.40 -3.67 6.56
C ASP A 41 13.11 -2.17 6.71
N ASP A 42 12.60 -1.52 5.65
CA ASP A 42 12.15 -0.12 5.72
C ASP A 42 11.04 0.05 6.77
N CYS A 43 10.10 -0.91 6.83
CA CYS A 43 9.02 -0.94 7.81
C CYS A 43 9.52 -1.23 9.24
N ALA A 44 10.55 -2.05 9.40
CA ALA A 44 11.11 -2.43 10.70
C ALA A 44 11.71 -1.23 11.44
N GLY A 45 12.26 -0.24 10.70
CA GLY A 45 12.74 1.02 11.26
C GLY A 45 11.68 1.84 12.01
N LEU A 46 10.38 1.56 11.78
CA LEU A 46 9.27 2.21 12.46
C LEU A 46 8.87 1.52 13.78
N GLU A 47 9.57 0.46 14.17
CA GLU A 47 9.24 -0.40 15.32
C GLU A 47 7.76 -0.84 15.36
N PRO A 48 7.24 -1.45 14.27
CA PRO A 48 5.83 -1.80 14.18
C PRO A 48 5.47 -2.94 15.13
N ALA A 49 4.23 -2.92 15.66
CA ALA A 49 3.71 -4.03 16.45
C ALA A 49 3.49 -5.29 15.60
N ARG A 50 3.22 -5.12 14.29
CA ARG A 50 3.10 -6.20 13.31
C ARG A 50 3.29 -5.70 11.89
N ILE A 51 3.83 -6.57 11.05
CA ILE A 51 3.87 -6.42 9.58
C ILE A 51 3.11 -7.62 9.00
N ILE A 52 2.05 -7.34 8.25
CA ILE A 52 1.13 -8.34 7.69
C ILE A 52 1.35 -8.38 6.18
N CYS A 53 2.01 -9.42 5.70
CA CYS A 53 2.29 -9.62 4.28
C CYS A 53 1.20 -10.50 3.67
N THR A 54 0.43 -9.97 2.73
CA THR A 54 -0.62 -10.72 2.05
C THR A 54 -0.02 -11.53 0.90
N PHE A 55 -0.36 -12.81 0.75
CA PHE A 55 0.05 -13.63 -0.40
C PHE A 55 -1.03 -14.64 -0.78
N THR A 56 -1.01 -15.13 -2.02
CA THR A 56 -1.90 -16.22 -2.44
C THR A 56 -1.54 -17.53 -1.72
N ASP A 57 -2.50 -18.40 -1.41
CA ASP A 57 -2.19 -19.71 -0.80
C ASP A 57 -1.22 -20.53 -1.65
N THR A 58 -1.39 -20.44 -2.98
CA THR A 58 -0.54 -21.14 -3.95
C THR A 58 0.92 -20.74 -3.77
N ASP A 59 1.21 -19.44 -3.70
CA ASP A 59 2.59 -18.97 -3.51
C ASP A 59 3.09 -19.26 -2.10
N ILE A 60 2.24 -19.16 -1.08
CA ILE A 60 2.61 -19.50 0.31
C ILE A 60 3.10 -20.94 0.40
N ALA A 61 2.37 -21.88 -0.21
CA ALA A 61 2.72 -23.30 -0.21
C ALA A 61 3.94 -23.59 -1.08
N ARG A 62 3.96 -23.07 -2.32
CA ARG A 62 5.00 -23.36 -3.32
C ARG A 62 6.37 -22.76 -2.95
N LEU A 63 6.38 -21.56 -2.37
CA LEU A 63 7.60 -20.80 -2.10
C LEU A 63 7.97 -20.76 -0.61
N HIS A 64 7.23 -21.49 0.23
CA HIS A 64 7.43 -21.53 1.68
C HIS A 64 7.48 -20.14 2.33
N LEU A 65 6.62 -19.22 1.88
CA LEU A 65 6.69 -17.80 2.25
C LEU A 65 6.58 -17.56 3.76
N ARG A 66 5.92 -18.45 4.52
CA ARG A 66 5.88 -18.37 5.99
C ARG A 66 7.28 -18.45 6.61
N ASN A 67 8.09 -19.42 6.17
CA ASN A 67 9.45 -19.57 6.64
C ASN A 67 10.30 -18.37 6.22
N MET A 68 10.17 -17.97 4.95
CA MET A 68 10.93 -16.87 4.37
C MET A 68 10.67 -15.55 5.12
N VAL A 69 9.41 -15.14 5.27
CA VAL A 69 9.04 -13.88 5.95
C VAL A 69 9.44 -13.88 7.42
N GLN A 70 9.32 -15.01 8.11
CA GLN A 70 9.73 -15.12 9.51
C GLN A 70 11.23 -14.92 9.73
N GLN A 71 12.07 -15.26 8.73
CA GLN A 71 13.52 -14.99 8.76
C GLN A 71 13.84 -13.50 8.51
N MET A 72 12.94 -12.75 7.88
CA MET A 72 13.18 -11.33 7.58
C MET A 72 12.98 -10.46 8.83
N HIS A 73 11.89 -10.67 9.57
CA HIS A 73 11.63 -9.91 10.80
C HIS A 73 10.65 -10.64 11.74
N PRO A 74 10.85 -10.64 13.07
CA PRO A 74 9.98 -11.35 14.01
C PRO A 74 8.55 -10.81 14.09
N ALA A 75 8.35 -9.52 13.80
CA ALA A 75 7.01 -8.92 13.73
C ALA A 75 6.30 -9.15 12.39
N ALA A 76 6.99 -9.72 11.39
CA ALA A 76 6.42 -9.99 10.07
C ALA A 76 5.70 -11.34 10.04
N SER A 77 4.53 -11.36 9.41
CA SER A 77 3.67 -12.54 9.33
C SER A 77 3.01 -12.63 7.96
N VAL A 78 2.60 -13.84 7.58
CA VAL A 78 1.93 -14.12 6.32
C VAL A 78 0.42 -14.25 6.53
N LEU A 79 -0.34 -13.43 5.83
CA LEU A 79 -1.79 -13.53 5.70
C LEU A 79 -2.16 -14.21 4.37
N PRO A 80 -2.75 -15.41 4.40
CA PRO A 80 -3.21 -16.10 3.19
C PRO A 80 -4.39 -15.38 2.55
N VAL A 81 -4.37 -15.33 1.22
CA VAL A 81 -5.47 -14.84 0.39
C VAL A 81 -6.01 -15.99 -0.44
N HIS A 82 -7.23 -16.41 -0.09
CA HIS A 82 -7.94 -17.50 -0.73
C HIS A 82 -8.63 -16.99 -2.02
N GLY A 83 -8.04 -17.31 -3.18
CA GLY A 83 -8.56 -16.91 -4.49
C GLY A 83 -8.41 -15.42 -4.81
N ILE A 84 -9.17 -14.93 -5.81
CA ILE A 84 -9.13 -13.54 -6.26
C ILE A 84 -10.13 -12.73 -5.43
N THR A 85 -9.64 -11.71 -4.72
CA THR A 85 -10.50 -10.75 -4.01
C THR A 85 -11.09 -9.74 -4.99
N ARG A 86 -12.18 -9.06 -4.59
CA ARG A 86 -12.78 -7.98 -5.38
C ARG A 86 -11.99 -6.66 -5.28
N GLY A 87 -10.66 -6.71 -5.22
CA GLY A 87 -9.78 -5.54 -5.22
C GLY A 87 -8.94 -5.35 -3.94
N ALA A 88 -8.00 -4.42 -4.01
CA ALA A 88 -7.01 -4.13 -2.98
C ALA A 88 -7.62 -3.84 -1.60
N ALA A 89 -8.70 -3.06 -1.52
CA ALA A 89 -9.34 -2.76 -0.24
C ALA A 89 -9.93 -4.02 0.41
N CYS A 90 -10.52 -4.91 -0.39
CA CYS A 90 -11.03 -6.20 0.08
C CYS A 90 -9.90 -7.10 0.60
N THR A 91 -8.73 -7.08 -0.04
CA THR A 91 -7.56 -7.84 0.44
C THR A 91 -7.08 -7.33 1.80
N VAL A 92 -7.00 -6.02 1.99
CA VAL A 92 -6.61 -5.46 3.30
C VAL A 92 -7.66 -5.79 4.38
N LEU A 93 -8.95 -5.84 4.03
CA LEU A 93 -10.02 -6.25 4.97
C LEU A 93 -9.89 -7.69 5.47
N LEU A 94 -9.15 -8.57 4.79
CA LEU A 94 -8.83 -9.91 5.31
C LEU A 94 -7.99 -9.83 6.60
N ALA A 95 -7.26 -8.73 6.82
CA ALA A 95 -6.51 -8.46 8.03
C ALA A 95 -7.34 -7.76 9.13
N SER A 96 -8.67 -7.64 8.97
CA SER A 96 -9.53 -6.85 9.87
C SER A 96 -9.44 -7.28 11.32
N GLU A 97 -9.30 -8.57 11.63
CA GLU A 97 -9.09 -9.05 13.00
C GLU A 97 -7.86 -8.40 13.66
N GLN A 98 -6.83 -8.12 12.87
CA GLN A 98 -5.58 -7.54 13.35
C GLN A 98 -5.56 -5.99 13.31
N ILE A 99 -6.38 -5.35 12.46
CA ILE A 99 -6.29 -3.90 12.19
C ILE A 99 -7.56 -3.12 12.56
N ASP A 100 -8.69 -3.76 12.87
CA ASP A 100 -9.94 -3.09 13.29
C ASP A 100 -9.87 -2.66 14.76
N ASN A 101 -8.95 -1.74 15.05
CA ASN A 101 -8.66 -1.23 16.39
C ASN A 101 -8.24 0.25 16.35
N GLN A 102 -7.89 0.80 17.51
CA GLN A 102 -7.45 2.19 17.64
C GLN A 102 -5.96 2.39 17.36
N ASP A 103 -5.24 1.34 16.94
CA ASP A 103 -3.84 1.46 16.56
C ASP A 103 -3.71 2.04 15.15
N GLU A 104 -2.54 2.62 14.83
CA GLU A 104 -2.28 3.17 13.51
C GLU A 104 -2.20 2.05 12.47
N LEU A 105 -2.53 2.38 11.23
CA LEU A 105 -2.44 1.47 10.09
C LEU A 105 -1.67 2.13 8.96
N LEU A 106 -0.61 1.47 8.50
CA LEU A 106 0.12 1.82 7.28
C LEU A 106 -0.07 0.71 6.25
N ILE A 107 -0.45 1.07 5.04
CA ILE A 107 -0.61 0.14 3.92
C ILE A 107 0.39 0.53 2.84
N LEU A 108 1.21 -0.42 2.41
CA LEU A 108 2.14 -0.27 1.30
C LEU A 108 1.88 -1.31 0.22
N SER A 109 1.94 -0.89 -1.04
CA SER A 109 1.98 -1.79 -2.20
C SER A 109 3.34 -2.48 -2.32
N THR A 110 3.36 -3.78 -2.60
CA THR A 110 4.61 -4.50 -2.95
C THR A 110 4.88 -4.50 -4.46
N SER A 111 4.14 -3.71 -5.24
CA SER A 111 4.31 -3.56 -6.70
C SER A 111 4.91 -2.21 -7.09
N ASP A 112 5.38 -1.46 -6.10
CA ASP A 112 5.96 -0.14 -6.24
C ASP A 112 7.15 -0.02 -5.28
N ARG A 113 8.22 0.64 -5.71
CA ARG A 113 9.32 1.06 -4.85
C ARG A 113 9.30 2.58 -4.73
N VAL A 114 9.25 3.07 -3.50
CA VAL A 114 9.30 4.50 -3.20
C VAL A 114 10.56 4.79 -2.40
N GLU A 115 11.39 5.74 -2.84
CA GLU A 115 12.62 6.15 -2.17
C GLU A 115 12.33 7.26 -1.15
N ILE A 116 11.83 6.83 0.01
CA ILE A 116 11.40 7.68 1.12
C ILE A 116 11.86 7.13 2.45
N ASP A 117 12.05 8.03 3.40
CA ASP A 117 12.13 7.70 4.82
C ASP A 117 10.70 7.62 5.36
N LEU A 118 10.29 6.44 5.85
CA LEU A 118 8.93 6.25 6.36
C LEU A 118 8.71 6.96 7.71
N GLU A 119 9.75 7.17 8.50
CA GLU A 119 9.65 7.89 9.78
C GLU A 119 9.34 9.36 9.53
N ASP A 120 10.03 10.00 8.57
CA ASP A 120 9.74 11.37 8.13
C ASP A 120 8.31 11.50 7.59
N VAL A 121 7.87 10.53 6.78
CA VAL A 121 6.52 10.49 6.22
C VAL A 121 5.47 10.43 7.33
N LEU A 122 5.62 9.49 8.27
CA LEU A 122 4.68 9.36 9.38
C LEU A 122 4.73 10.56 10.31
N GLY A 123 5.91 11.12 10.58
CA GLY A 123 6.08 12.36 11.35
C GLY A 123 5.29 13.52 10.72
N GLY A 124 5.44 13.73 9.42
CA GLY A 124 4.72 14.76 8.67
C GLY A 124 3.19 14.55 8.64
N LEU A 125 2.74 13.31 8.47
CA LEU A 125 1.31 13.00 8.44
C LEU A 125 0.67 13.12 9.84
N ARG A 126 1.35 12.65 10.90
CA ARG A 126 0.89 12.74 12.29
C ARG A 126 0.82 14.18 12.80
N GLY A 127 1.86 14.97 12.53
CA GLY A 127 2.07 16.32 13.09
C GLY A 127 1.02 17.36 12.70
N ASN A 128 0.30 17.12 11.60
CA ASN A 128 -0.74 18.03 11.09
C ASN A 128 -2.16 17.71 11.62
N GLY A 129 -2.27 16.81 12.60
CA GLY A 129 -3.57 16.42 13.17
C GLY A 129 -4.47 15.69 12.18
N ASN A 130 -3.88 15.02 11.18
CA ASN A 130 -4.63 14.27 10.17
C ASN A 130 -5.17 12.96 10.73
N ASP A 131 -6.35 12.54 10.29
CA ASP A 131 -6.95 11.23 10.57
C ASP A 131 -6.46 10.14 9.58
N ALA A 132 -6.02 10.56 8.39
CA ALA A 132 -5.40 9.69 7.40
C ALA A 132 -4.42 10.49 6.52
N GLY A 133 -3.66 9.82 5.67
CA GLY A 133 -2.77 10.49 4.74
C GLY A 133 -2.21 9.59 3.66
N VAL A 134 -1.70 10.21 2.61
CA VAL A 134 -1.13 9.51 1.45
C VAL A 134 0.16 10.15 1.00
N VAL A 135 1.06 9.34 0.44
CA VAL A 135 2.24 9.86 -0.27
C VAL A 135 1.85 10.15 -1.71
N ILE A 136 2.18 11.36 -2.20
CA ILE A 136 1.84 11.81 -3.55
C ILE A 136 3.06 12.30 -4.33
N PHE A 137 2.98 12.17 -5.65
CA PHE A 137 3.94 12.73 -6.60
C PHE A 137 3.19 13.36 -7.79
N ARG A 138 3.89 14.12 -8.62
CA ARG A 138 3.28 14.74 -9.80
C ARG A 138 3.21 13.75 -10.97
N SER A 139 1.99 13.48 -11.45
CA SER A 139 1.75 12.74 -12.69
C SER A 139 0.35 13.03 -13.24
N LEU A 140 0.14 12.74 -14.53
CA LEU A 140 -1.17 12.72 -15.17
C LEU A 140 -1.46 11.38 -15.87
N HIS A 141 -0.60 10.38 -15.70
CA HIS A 141 -0.79 9.08 -16.34
C HIS A 141 -2.00 8.36 -15.71
N PRO A 142 -3.03 7.95 -16.48
CA PRO A 142 -4.31 7.45 -15.93
C PRO A 142 -4.23 6.08 -15.27
N ARG A 143 -3.03 5.53 -15.05
CA ARG A 143 -2.83 4.23 -14.40
C ARG A 143 -2.83 4.33 -12.87
N TYR A 144 -2.68 5.53 -12.34
CA TYR A 144 -2.55 5.78 -10.91
C TYR A 144 -3.90 6.12 -10.27
N SER A 145 -3.91 6.07 -8.96
CA SER A 145 -4.92 6.74 -8.14
C SER A 145 -4.52 8.21 -7.94
N PHE A 146 -5.49 9.10 -7.81
CA PHE A 146 -5.29 10.54 -7.70
C PHE A 146 -6.07 11.11 -6.53
N VAL A 147 -5.57 12.23 -5.99
CA VAL A 147 -6.30 13.02 -4.97
C VAL A 147 -6.44 14.47 -5.41
N ARG A 148 -7.59 15.09 -5.19
CA ARG A 148 -7.75 16.55 -5.30
C ARG A 148 -7.55 17.18 -3.92
N LEU A 149 -6.83 18.30 -3.89
CA LEU A 149 -6.50 19.02 -2.67
C LEU A 149 -7.28 20.33 -2.59
N ASP A 150 -7.58 20.79 -1.37
CA ASP A 150 -8.04 22.16 -1.10
C ASP A 150 -6.85 23.13 -0.93
N ALA A 151 -7.15 24.37 -0.53
CA ALA A 151 -6.15 25.42 -0.33
C ALA A 151 -5.22 25.18 0.88
N ASP A 152 -5.60 24.27 1.80
CA ASP A 152 -4.83 23.90 3.00
C ASP A 152 -4.09 22.57 2.80
N ASP A 153 -3.93 22.12 1.55
CA ASP A 153 -3.30 20.84 1.19
C ASP A 153 -3.97 19.59 1.76
N ARG A 154 -5.30 19.64 1.95
CA ARG A 154 -6.08 18.49 2.42
C ARG A 154 -6.79 17.81 1.27
N VAL A 155 -6.85 16.48 1.31
CA VAL A 155 -7.59 15.70 0.31
C VAL A 155 -9.10 15.94 0.47
N VAL A 156 -9.73 16.37 -0.61
CA VAL A 156 -11.19 16.58 -0.71
C VAL A 156 -11.87 15.59 -1.65
N GLU A 157 -11.11 14.88 -2.48
CA GLU A 157 -11.61 13.83 -3.37
C GLU A 157 -10.46 12.88 -3.72
N ALA A 158 -10.74 11.59 -3.80
CA ALA A 158 -9.83 10.57 -4.30
C ALA A 158 -10.49 9.79 -5.44
N ALA A 159 -9.73 9.48 -6.49
CA ALA A 159 -10.22 8.72 -7.64
C ALA A 159 -9.21 7.68 -8.08
N GLU A 160 -9.68 6.50 -8.44
CA GLU A 160 -8.86 5.43 -9.01
C GLU A 160 -8.89 5.52 -10.56
N LYS A 161 -7.72 5.46 -11.20
CA LYS A 161 -7.59 5.43 -12.67
C LYS A 161 -8.28 6.59 -13.41
N ASN A 162 -8.49 7.71 -12.72
CA ASN A 162 -9.10 8.93 -13.25
C ASN A 162 -8.30 10.16 -12.77
N PRO A 163 -7.53 10.82 -13.67
CA PRO A 163 -6.71 11.99 -13.34
C PRO A 163 -7.51 13.25 -12.95
N ILE A 164 -8.08 13.26 -11.75
CA ILE A 164 -8.85 14.40 -11.20
C ILE A 164 -7.99 15.60 -10.77
N SER A 165 -6.66 15.42 -10.76
CA SER A 165 -5.63 16.41 -10.40
C SER A 165 -4.25 15.89 -10.86
N PRO A 166 -3.15 16.69 -10.77
CA PRO A 166 -1.79 16.20 -11.00
C PRO A 166 -1.18 15.43 -9.83
N HIS A 167 -1.92 15.16 -8.75
CA HIS A 167 -1.42 14.51 -7.53
C HIS A 167 -1.74 13.02 -7.54
N ALA A 168 -0.81 12.22 -8.04
CA ALA A 168 -0.90 10.76 -8.07
C ALA A 168 -0.43 10.16 -6.75
N ILE A 169 -1.08 9.10 -6.27
CA ILE A 169 -0.73 8.39 -5.04
C ILE A 169 0.40 7.38 -5.31
N ALA A 170 1.42 7.37 -4.45
CA ALA A 170 2.60 6.52 -4.56
C ALA A 170 2.44 5.12 -3.92
N GLY A 171 1.20 4.64 -3.73
CA GLY A 171 0.93 3.31 -3.14
C GLY A 171 1.17 3.22 -1.63
N VAL A 172 1.24 4.36 -0.91
CA VAL A 172 1.39 4.43 0.54
C VAL A 172 0.21 5.16 1.15
N TYR A 173 -0.48 4.50 2.08
CA TYR A 173 -1.67 5.01 2.77
C TYR A 173 -1.50 4.83 4.27
N TRP A 174 -1.69 5.91 5.03
CA TRP A 174 -1.67 5.89 6.49
C TRP A 174 -3.04 6.26 7.04
N PHE A 175 -3.44 5.60 8.11
CA PHE A 175 -4.64 5.90 8.88
C PHE A 175 -4.25 5.97 10.35
N ARG A 176 -4.71 7.02 11.03
CA ARG A 176 -4.47 7.20 12.47
C ARG A 176 -5.06 6.04 13.29
N HIS A 177 -6.18 5.48 12.83
CA HIS A 177 -6.82 4.32 13.43
C HIS A 177 -7.20 3.33 12.35
N GLY A 178 -6.74 2.08 12.47
CA GLY A 178 -7.10 1.02 11.51
C GLY A 178 -8.61 0.75 11.47
N ALA A 179 -9.33 0.91 12.59
CA ALA A 179 -10.79 0.87 12.62
C ALA A 179 -11.45 1.89 11.68
N ALA A 180 -10.84 3.07 11.48
CA ALA A 180 -11.35 4.06 10.53
C ALA A 180 -11.25 3.58 9.08
N PHE A 181 -10.13 2.94 8.72
CA PHE A 181 -10.00 2.27 7.42
C PHE A 181 -11.03 1.16 7.25
N VAL A 182 -11.17 0.27 8.23
CA VAL A 182 -12.07 -0.88 8.14
C VAL A 182 -13.53 -0.42 7.98
N ALA A 183 -13.96 0.56 8.78
CA ALA A 183 -15.30 1.12 8.68
C ALA A 183 -15.54 1.80 7.31
N ALA A 184 -14.58 2.63 6.86
CA ALA A 184 -14.67 3.32 5.58
C ALA A 184 -14.69 2.35 4.38
N ALA A 185 -13.86 1.30 4.40
CA ALA A 185 -13.82 0.29 3.34
C ALA A 185 -15.12 -0.52 3.28
N LYS A 186 -15.69 -0.91 4.44
CA LYS A 186 -17.01 -1.56 4.51
C LYS A 186 -18.11 -0.67 3.95
N GLU A 187 -18.08 0.64 4.24
CA GLU A 187 -19.07 1.59 3.73
C GLU A 187 -18.96 1.79 2.22
N MET A 188 -17.74 1.94 1.69
CA MET A 188 -17.48 1.99 0.25
C MET A 188 -18.04 0.76 -0.48
N ILE A 189 -17.85 -0.44 0.10
CA ILE A 189 -18.40 -1.69 -0.43
C ILE A 189 -19.93 -1.68 -0.37
N ARG A 190 -20.53 -1.24 0.74
CA ARG A 190 -21.98 -1.15 0.90
C ARG A 190 -22.63 -0.23 -0.14
N LYS A 191 -21.91 0.81 -0.58
CA LYS A 191 -22.34 1.74 -1.65
C LYS A 191 -22.03 1.26 -3.06
N ASP A 192 -21.39 0.09 -3.21
CA ASP A 192 -20.88 -0.42 -4.48
C ASP A 192 -19.99 0.60 -5.23
N ALA A 193 -19.17 1.36 -4.50
CA ALA A 193 -18.26 2.36 -5.07
C ALA A 193 -16.99 1.73 -5.67
N ARG A 194 -17.19 0.75 -6.57
CA ARG A 194 -16.13 0.03 -7.29
C ARG A 194 -15.72 0.74 -8.58
N VAL A 195 -14.48 0.55 -8.98
CA VAL A 195 -13.91 1.01 -10.25
C VAL A 195 -13.48 -0.22 -11.02
N ASN A 196 -13.91 -0.37 -12.27
CA ASN A 196 -13.62 -1.54 -13.11
C ASN A 196 -13.85 -2.87 -12.35
N ASP A 197 -15.04 -3.01 -11.76
CA ASP A 197 -15.48 -4.16 -10.98
C ASP A 197 -14.70 -4.45 -9.67
N SER A 198 -13.74 -3.60 -9.29
CA SER A 198 -12.87 -3.77 -8.12
C SER A 198 -12.94 -2.61 -7.10
N PHE A 199 -12.78 -2.95 -5.84
CA PHE A 199 -12.71 -2.03 -4.70
C PHE A 199 -11.25 -1.69 -4.39
N PHE A 200 -10.84 -0.47 -4.76
CA PHE A 200 -9.50 0.05 -4.54
C PHE A 200 -9.39 0.79 -3.20
N ILE A 201 -8.16 1.04 -2.76
CA ILE A 201 -7.91 1.75 -1.48
C ILE A 201 -8.21 3.24 -1.63
N ALA A 202 -7.86 3.88 -2.76
CA ALA A 202 -8.03 5.32 -2.90
C ALA A 202 -9.47 5.81 -2.69
N PRO A 203 -10.53 5.16 -3.24
CA PRO A 203 -11.91 5.59 -2.98
C PRO A 203 -12.35 5.47 -1.51
N VAL A 204 -11.67 4.69 -0.66
CA VAL A 204 -11.92 4.64 0.80
C VAL A 204 -11.73 6.01 1.44
N LEU A 205 -10.81 6.83 0.91
CA LEU A 205 -10.57 8.19 1.41
C LEU A 205 -11.81 9.09 1.27
N ASN A 206 -12.65 8.87 0.26
CA ASN A 206 -13.87 9.66 0.08
C ASN A 206 -14.85 9.45 1.24
N GLU A 207 -14.90 8.26 1.82
CA GLU A 207 -15.73 8.01 3.00
C GLU A 207 -15.24 8.77 4.23
N LEU A 208 -13.93 8.94 4.38
CA LEU A 208 -13.35 9.78 5.42
C LEU A 208 -13.65 11.27 5.17
N VAL A 209 -13.57 11.74 3.93
CA VAL A 209 -13.96 13.12 3.57
C VAL A 209 -15.43 13.38 3.92
N LEU A 210 -16.34 12.45 3.60
CA LEU A 210 -17.77 12.56 3.93
C LEU A 210 -18.03 12.58 5.44
N GLN A 211 -17.12 12.02 6.25
CA GLN A 211 -17.16 12.07 7.71
C GLN A 211 -16.44 13.30 8.29
N HIS A 212 -16.07 14.27 7.46
CA HIS A 212 -15.31 15.47 7.84
C HIS A 212 -13.95 15.18 8.48
N ARG A 213 -13.34 14.04 8.14
CA ARG A 213 -12.00 13.66 8.59
C ARG A 213 -10.94 14.43 7.81
N ARG A 214 -9.81 14.70 8.46
CA ARG A 214 -8.68 15.40 7.85
C ARG A 214 -7.74 14.40 7.19
N ILE A 215 -7.52 14.55 5.90
CA ILE A 215 -6.64 13.68 5.13
C ILE A 215 -5.49 14.51 4.58
N GLY A 216 -4.28 14.26 5.08
CA GLY A 216 -3.09 14.99 4.67
C GLY A 216 -2.35 14.32 3.51
N VAL A 217 -1.34 15.02 3.00
CA VAL A 217 -0.45 14.49 1.97
C VAL A 217 1.01 14.66 2.34
N TYR A 218 1.84 13.71 1.95
CA TYR A 218 3.29 13.83 1.96
C TYR A 218 3.79 13.85 0.52
N ARG A 219 4.53 14.89 0.13
CA ARG A 219 4.94 15.10 -1.26
C ARG A 219 6.34 14.56 -1.52
N ILE A 220 6.49 13.89 -2.64
CA ILE A 220 7.79 13.44 -3.14
C ILE A 220 7.99 13.86 -4.59
N GLU A 221 9.27 13.99 -4.97
CA GLU A 221 9.67 14.14 -6.36
C GLU A 221 9.32 12.87 -7.14
N SER A 222 8.84 13.03 -8.38
CA SER A 222 8.45 11.89 -9.22
C SER A 222 9.59 10.91 -9.50
N ALA A 223 10.84 11.38 -9.42
CA ALA A 223 12.04 10.54 -9.57
C ALA A 223 12.23 9.52 -8.44
N ARG A 224 11.55 9.70 -7.29
CA ARG A 224 11.61 8.79 -6.13
C ARG A 224 10.55 7.69 -6.17
N TYR A 225 9.69 7.66 -7.20
CA TYR A 225 8.66 6.64 -7.35
C TYR A 225 8.97 5.74 -8.55
N HIS A 226 9.11 4.45 -8.27
CA HIS A 226 9.45 3.42 -9.23
C HIS A 226 8.34 2.36 -9.26
N PRO A 227 7.43 2.39 -10.25
CA PRO A 227 6.44 1.32 -10.41
C PRO A 227 7.15 0.05 -10.88
N LEU A 228 6.72 -1.11 -10.37
CA LEU A 228 7.31 -2.42 -10.63
C LEU A 228 6.23 -3.39 -11.15
N LYS A 229 5.51 -2.96 -12.19
CA LYS A 229 4.28 -3.61 -12.69
C LYS A 229 4.44 -4.21 -14.09
N THR A 230 5.63 -4.07 -14.69
CA THR A 230 5.95 -4.59 -16.02
C THR A 230 7.33 -5.22 -16.02
N ALA A 231 7.57 -6.19 -16.91
CA ALA A 231 8.88 -6.84 -17.05
C ALA A 231 10.04 -5.84 -17.19
N SER A 232 9.84 -4.80 -18.01
CA SER A 232 10.84 -3.74 -18.21
C SER A 232 11.13 -2.92 -16.95
N GLN A 233 10.12 -2.70 -16.11
CA GLN A 233 10.27 -1.98 -14.84
C GLN A 233 11.00 -2.84 -13.81
N LEU A 234 10.66 -4.12 -13.73
CA LEU A 234 11.34 -5.09 -12.87
C LEU A 234 12.81 -5.23 -13.26
N GLN A 235 13.11 -5.45 -14.54
CA GLN A 235 14.50 -5.52 -15.03
C GLN A 235 15.30 -4.24 -14.73
N ALA A 236 14.69 -3.06 -14.89
CA ALA A 236 15.34 -1.79 -14.55
C ALA A 236 15.63 -1.66 -13.04
N PHE A 237 14.74 -2.20 -12.19
CA PHE A 237 14.94 -2.25 -10.75
C PHE A 237 16.05 -3.21 -10.35
N GLU A 238 16.07 -4.42 -10.91
CA GLU A 238 17.08 -5.45 -10.63
C GLU A 238 18.48 -5.02 -11.11
N ALA A 239 18.56 -4.32 -12.24
CA ALA A 239 19.81 -3.77 -12.77
C ALA A 239 20.34 -2.55 -12.00
N GLY A 240 19.50 -1.91 -11.18
CA GLY A 240 19.89 -0.76 -10.38
C GLY A 240 20.89 -1.13 -9.28
N SER A 241 22.07 -0.52 -9.29
CA SER A 241 23.00 -0.63 -8.15
C SER A 241 22.38 0.00 -6.90
N ALA A 242 22.55 -0.64 -5.74
CA ALA A 242 22.32 0.04 -4.46
C ALA A 242 23.22 1.30 -4.41
N ARG A 243 22.59 2.48 -4.33
CA ARG A 243 23.31 3.72 -4.07
C ARG A 243 23.68 3.82 -2.61
#